data_AF-A0A1Y1YX65-F1
#
_entry.id   AF-A0A1Y1YX65-F1
#
_cell.length_a   1.000
_cell.length_b   1.000
_cell.length_c   1.000
_cell.angle_alpha   90.00
_cell.angle_beta   90.00
_cell.angle_gamma   90.00
#
_symmetry.space_group_name_H-M   'P 1'
#
loop_
_entity.id
_entity.type
_entity.pdbx_description
1 polymer ?
#
loop_
_entity_poly.entity_id
_entity_poly.type
_entity_poly.pdbx_seq_one_letter_code
_entity_poly.pdbx_strand_id
1 'polypeptide(L)'
;PEAGFEISQTHRYRTSKTEASVVATRRWEVGEEIRCCSGGIAELTEKELQKLEKRKMDFSVMWSSRKNSYCLFLGPARFVNHDCNSNCEFEPFGPDGICLKVVRPIDVGEEITTYYGGNYFGDKNCECQCATCER
;
A
#
# COMPACT_ATOMS: atom_id res chain seq x y z
N PRO A 1 -5.13 17.66 10.01
CA PRO A 1 -4.39 18.74 9.31
C PRO A 1 -2.89 18.45 9.15
N GLU A 2 -2.19 18.02 10.22
CA GLU A 2 -0.73 17.86 10.19
C GLU A 2 -0.22 16.55 9.57
N ALA A 3 -1.08 15.51 9.47
CA ALA A 3 -0.71 14.23 8.87
C ALA A 3 -0.35 14.33 7.37
N GLY A 4 -0.87 15.36 6.67
CA GLY A 4 -0.64 15.60 5.25
C GLY A 4 -1.31 14.62 4.29
N PHE A 5 -2.20 13.77 4.79
CA PHE A 5 -3.08 12.91 4.01
C PHE A 5 -4.43 12.70 4.70
N GLU A 6 -5.40 12.20 3.95
CA GLU A 6 -6.70 11.71 4.43
C GLU A 6 -7.02 10.34 3.83
N ILE A 7 -7.93 9.61 4.47
CA ILE A 7 -8.48 8.36 3.93
C ILE A 7 -9.79 8.70 3.25
N SER A 8 -9.87 8.41 1.96
CA SER A 8 -11.02 8.68 1.10
C SER A 8 -11.58 7.39 0.53
N GLN A 9 -12.78 7.46 -0.03
CA GLN A 9 -13.40 6.34 -0.71
C GLN A 9 -12.95 6.30 -2.19
N THR A 10 -12.68 5.09 -2.72
CA THR A 10 -12.39 4.88 -4.13
C THR A 10 -13.30 3.84 -4.76
N HIS A 11 -13.58 4.02 -6.04
CA HIS A 11 -14.38 3.13 -6.89
C HIS A 11 -13.58 2.59 -8.09
N ARG A 12 -12.25 2.77 -8.08
CA ARG A 12 -11.38 2.33 -9.19
C ARG A 12 -11.39 0.82 -9.36
N TYR A 13 -11.23 0.10 -8.26
CA TYR A 13 -11.05 -1.35 -8.28
C TYR A 13 -12.40 -2.05 -8.43
N ARG A 14 -12.49 -3.03 -9.34
CA ARG A 14 -13.72 -3.76 -9.64
C ARG A 14 -14.00 -4.81 -8.56
N THR A 15 -14.35 -4.36 -7.36
CA THR A 15 -14.63 -5.24 -6.24
C THR A 15 -16.08 -5.10 -5.76
N SER A 16 -16.54 -6.09 -5.01
CA SER A 16 -17.92 -6.13 -4.49
C SER A 16 -18.16 -5.20 -3.30
N LYS A 17 -17.11 -4.50 -2.83
CA LYS A 17 -17.13 -3.68 -1.63
C LYS A 17 -16.56 -2.30 -1.94
N THR A 18 -16.97 -1.32 -1.16
CA THR A 18 -16.33 -0.01 -1.16
C THR A 18 -14.89 -0.13 -0.68
N GLU A 19 -13.96 0.46 -1.43
CA GLU A 19 -12.54 0.50 -1.08
C GLU A 19 -12.12 1.89 -0.61
N ALA A 20 -10.99 1.93 0.09
CA ALA A 20 -10.39 3.15 0.59
C ALA A 20 -9.15 3.51 -0.24
N SER A 21 -8.81 4.79 -0.26
CA SER A 21 -7.56 5.31 -0.79
C SER A 21 -6.96 6.31 0.17
N VAL A 22 -5.65 6.51 0.07
CA VAL A 22 -4.93 7.54 0.82
C VAL A 22 -4.68 8.72 -0.12
N VAL A 23 -5.18 9.90 0.22
CA VAL A 23 -5.12 11.09 -0.63
C VAL A 23 -4.32 12.19 0.05
N ALA A 24 -3.40 12.82 -0.68
CA ALA A 24 -2.57 13.89 -0.15
C ALA A 24 -3.38 15.16 0.15
N THR A 25 -3.27 15.71 1.36
CA THR A 25 -3.91 16.98 1.75
C THR A 25 -2.93 18.16 1.76
N ARG A 26 -1.67 17.88 1.42
CA ARG A 26 -0.62 18.87 1.19
C ARG A 26 0.27 18.37 0.05
N ARG A 27 1.07 19.27 -0.52
CA ARG A 27 2.11 18.88 -1.46
C ARG A 27 3.24 18.13 -0.73
N TRP A 28 3.78 17.11 -1.38
CA TRP A 28 4.94 16.35 -0.94
C TRP A 28 6.04 16.37 -1.99
N GLU A 29 7.28 16.52 -1.53
CA GLU A 29 8.48 16.52 -2.35
C GLU A 29 9.26 15.21 -2.21
N VAL A 30 10.07 14.91 -3.23
CA VAL A 30 10.89 13.68 -3.26
C VAL A 30 11.83 13.62 -2.06
N GLY A 31 11.85 12.47 -1.40
CA GLY A 31 12.65 12.21 -0.20
C GLY A 31 11.94 12.52 1.11
N GLU A 32 10.77 13.20 1.09
CA GLU A 32 9.97 13.35 2.31
C GLU A 32 9.42 12.01 2.80
N GLU A 33 9.27 11.88 4.11
CA GLU A 33 8.65 10.73 4.76
C GLU A 33 7.25 11.08 5.28
N ILE A 34 6.25 10.28 4.92
CA ILE A 34 4.89 10.39 5.42
C ILE A 34 4.77 9.56 6.71
N ARG A 35 5.46 9.99 7.78
CA ARG A 35 5.58 9.25 9.05
C ARG A 35 4.23 8.93 9.72
N CYS A 36 3.25 9.81 9.56
CA CYS A 36 1.88 9.58 10.06
C CYS A 36 1.16 8.46 9.31
N CYS A 37 1.54 8.17 8.05
CA CYS A 37 1.05 7.02 7.30
C CYS A 37 1.94 5.80 7.61
N SER A 38 1.99 5.42 8.87
CA SER A 38 2.77 4.28 9.35
C SER A 38 1.91 3.03 9.50
N GLY A 39 2.57 1.89 9.67
CA GLY A 39 1.94 0.61 9.88
C GLY A 39 2.83 -0.37 10.60
N GLY A 40 2.23 -1.31 11.33
CA GLY A 40 2.93 -2.48 11.84
C GLY A 40 3.01 -3.57 10.78
N ILE A 41 4.08 -4.35 10.79
CA ILE A 41 4.23 -5.54 9.95
C ILE A 41 4.31 -6.80 10.83
N ALA A 42 3.41 -7.74 10.61
CA ALA A 42 3.40 -9.03 11.29
C ALA A 42 3.71 -10.15 10.28
N GLU A 43 4.74 -10.94 10.56
CA GLU A 43 5.05 -12.12 9.75
C GLU A 43 3.93 -13.16 9.89
N LEU A 44 3.57 -13.79 8.78
CA LEU A 44 2.55 -14.83 8.75
C LEU A 44 3.20 -16.19 8.58
N THR A 45 2.73 -17.15 9.36
CA THR A 45 2.98 -18.56 9.06
C THR A 45 2.14 -19.01 7.86
N GLU A 46 2.57 -20.07 7.18
CA GLU A 46 1.84 -20.67 6.05
C GLU A 46 0.38 -21.00 6.41
N LYS A 47 0.14 -21.48 7.64
CA LYS A 47 -1.22 -21.80 8.13
C LYS A 47 -2.09 -20.56 8.27
N GLU A 48 -1.51 -19.43 8.67
CA GLU A 48 -2.22 -18.15 8.82
C GLU A 48 -2.51 -17.53 7.46
N LEU A 49 -1.56 -17.59 6.53
CA LEU A 49 -1.73 -17.15 5.14
C LEU A 49 -2.91 -17.88 4.49
N GLN A 50 -2.88 -19.22 4.48
CA GLN A 50 -3.97 -20.05 3.93
C GLN A 50 -5.32 -19.77 4.58
N LYS A 51 -5.34 -19.39 5.87
CA LYS A 51 -6.58 -19.04 6.57
C LYS A 51 -7.12 -17.68 6.15
N LEU A 52 -6.24 -16.71 5.86
CA LEU A 52 -6.62 -15.39 5.35
C LEU A 52 -7.13 -15.48 3.91
N GLU A 53 -6.44 -16.21 3.04
CA GLU A 53 -6.83 -16.46 1.64
C GLU A 53 -8.22 -17.11 1.56
N LYS A 54 -8.46 -18.18 2.34
CA LYS A 54 -9.78 -18.86 2.39
C LYS A 54 -10.91 -17.92 2.82
N ARG A 55 -10.60 -16.90 3.62
CA ARG A 55 -11.57 -15.90 4.10
C ARG A 55 -11.65 -14.67 3.20
N LYS A 56 -10.80 -14.56 2.17
CA LYS A 56 -10.65 -13.37 1.32
C LYS A 56 -10.34 -12.12 2.15
N MET A 57 -9.42 -12.24 3.12
CA MET A 57 -8.97 -11.17 4.03
C MET A 57 -7.47 -10.89 3.93
N ASP A 58 -6.87 -11.29 2.82
CA ASP A 58 -5.45 -11.21 2.48
C ASP A 58 -5.05 -9.89 1.76
N PHE A 59 -5.97 -8.95 1.61
CA PHE A 59 -5.75 -7.66 0.92
C PHE A 59 -4.61 -6.79 1.48
N SER A 60 -4.21 -6.98 2.74
CA SER A 60 -3.06 -6.26 3.34
C SER A 60 -1.85 -7.18 3.54
N VAL A 61 -1.82 -8.34 2.89
CA VAL A 61 -0.68 -9.26 2.96
C VAL A 61 0.25 -8.96 1.80
N MET A 62 1.52 -8.67 2.09
CA MET A 62 2.55 -8.40 1.08
C MET A 62 3.80 -9.22 1.35
N TRP A 63 4.52 -9.57 0.28
CA TRP A 63 5.80 -10.24 0.39
C TRP A 63 6.89 -9.24 0.84
N SER A 64 7.59 -9.57 1.92
CA SER A 64 8.74 -8.80 2.39
C SER A 64 10.03 -9.52 2.01
N SER A 65 10.79 -8.96 1.06
CA SER A 65 12.11 -9.49 0.69
C SER A 65 13.11 -9.41 1.86
N ARG A 66 12.97 -8.42 2.76
CA ARG A 66 13.82 -8.27 3.96
C ARG A 66 13.62 -9.40 4.96
N LYS A 67 12.36 -9.82 5.16
CA LYS A 67 12.00 -10.90 6.11
C LYS A 67 11.89 -12.27 5.43
N ASN A 68 11.98 -12.31 4.09
CA ASN A 68 11.77 -13.49 3.26
C ASN A 68 10.48 -14.24 3.62
N SER A 69 9.40 -13.47 3.85
CA SER A 69 8.13 -13.98 4.36
C SER A 69 6.96 -13.06 3.96
N TYR A 70 5.76 -13.64 3.90
CA TYR A 70 4.52 -12.88 3.78
C TYR A 70 4.23 -12.15 5.09
N CYS A 71 3.97 -10.85 4.99
CA CYS A 71 3.71 -9.99 6.13
C CYS A 71 2.33 -9.35 6.01
N LEU A 72 1.58 -9.35 7.11
CA LEU A 72 0.35 -8.58 7.24
C LEU A 72 0.68 -7.15 7.63
N PHE A 73 0.19 -6.19 6.84
CA PHE A 73 0.35 -4.77 7.08
C PHE A 73 -0.86 -4.23 7.85
N LEU A 74 -0.57 -3.43 8.87
CA LEU A 74 -1.55 -2.85 9.78
C LEU A 74 -1.45 -1.32 9.79
N GLY A 75 -2.36 -0.65 10.48
CA GLY A 75 -2.35 0.81 10.60
C GLY A 75 -2.73 1.53 9.30
N PRO A 76 -2.60 2.87 9.24
CA PRO A 76 -2.95 3.67 8.06
C PRO A 76 -2.29 3.22 6.75
N ALA A 77 -1.05 2.76 6.79
CA ALA A 77 -0.31 2.32 5.60
C ALA A 77 -1.01 1.18 4.83
N ARG A 78 -1.90 0.41 5.49
CA ARG A 78 -2.65 -0.68 4.86
C ARG A 78 -3.66 -0.23 3.79
N PHE A 79 -4.02 1.05 3.78
CA PHE A 79 -4.99 1.64 2.85
C PHE A 79 -4.32 2.30 1.63
N VAL A 80 -2.99 2.31 1.58
CA VAL A 80 -2.20 2.85 0.48
C VAL A 80 -2.27 1.87 -0.68
N ASN A 81 -2.88 2.27 -1.78
CA ASN A 81 -3.13 1.37 -2.90
C ASN A 81 -1.89 1.12 -3.77
N HIS A 82 -1.97 0.07 -4.59
CA HIS A 82 -0.94 -0.25 -5.57
C HIS A 82 -1.00 0.65 -6.80
N ASP A 83 0.16 1.10 -7.26
CA ASP A 83 0.36 1.54 -8.64
C ASP A 83 1.71 1.05 -9.20
N CYS A 84 1.70 0.54 -10.44
CA CYS A 84 2.89 0.03 -11.14
C CYS A 84 3.95 1.11 -11.36
N ASN A 85 3.54 2.38 -11.39
CA ASN A 85 4.41 3.55 -11.35
C ASN A 85 4.01 4.42 -10.15
N SER A 86 4.16 3.88 -8.95
CA SER A 86 3.79 4.54 -7.69
C SER A 86 4.60 5.82 -7.39
N ASN A 87 4.07 6.65 -6.49
CA ASN A 87 4.72 7.88 -6.02
C ASN A 87 5.38 7.74 -4.63
N CYS A 88 5.15 6.63 -3.93
CA CYS A 88 5.82 6.29 -2.67
C CYS A 88 6.41 4.86 -2.64
N GLU A 89 7.45 4.68 -1.85
CA GLU A 89 8.00 3.37 -1.45
C GLU A 89 7.78 3.11 0.05
N PHE A 90 7.73 1.84 0.45
CA PHE A 90 7.73 1.47 1.87
C PHE A 90 9.11 1.67 2.47
N GLU A 91 9.19 2.49 3.52
CA GLU A 91 10.41 2.77 4.27
C GLU A 91 10.32 2.11 5.66
N PRO A 92 11.36 1.41 6.15
CA PRO A 92 11.37 0.86 7.50
C PRO A 92 11.15 1.93 8.58
N PHE A 93 10.26 1.66 9.52
CA PHE A 93 9.96 2.54 10.65
C PHE A 93 10.05 1.77 11.96
N GLY A 94 11.28 1.61 12.45
CA GLY A 94 11.59 0.75 13.60
C GLY A 94 11.69 -0.74 13.24
N PRO A 95 11.71 -1.64 14.25
CA PRO A 95 11.93 -3.08 14.03
C PRO A 95 10.82 -3.74 13.20
N ASP A 96 9.56 -3.50 13.59
CA ASP A 96 8.36 -4.12 13.00
C ASP A 96 7.36 -3.09 12.49
N GLY A 97 7.87 -1.94 12.05
CA GLY A 97 7.07 -0.87 11.47
C GLY A 97 7.54 -0.45 10.09
N ILE A 98 6.64 0.20 9.37
CA ILE A 98 6.86 0.84 8.08
C ILE A 98 6.24 2.24 8.09
N CYS A 99 6.76 3.12 7.25
CA CYS A 99 6.09 4.32 6.79
C CYS A 99 6.25 4.42 5.27
N LEU A 100 5.89 5.57 4.70
CA LEU A 100 6.07 5.84 3.28
C LEU A 100 7.15 6.87 3.06
N LYS A 101 7.93 6.69 2.01
CA LYS A 101 8.86 7.68 1.50
C LYS A 101 8.50 8.07 0.08
N VAL A 102 8.49 9.36 -0.16
CA VAL A 102 8.07 9.97 -1.42
C VAL A 102 9.19 9.82 -2.45
N VAL A 103 8.89 9.17 -3.59
CA VAL A 103 9.86 8.96 -4.68
C VAL A 103 9.54 9.80 -5.91
N ARG A 104 8.33 10.37 -5.98
CA ARG A 104 7.90 11.35 -6.99
C ARG A 104 7.07 12.44 -6.30
N PRO A 105 7.13 13.71 -6.74
CA PRO A 105 6.31 14.77 -6.14
C PRO A 105 4.82 14.40 -6.17
N ILE A 106 4.09 14.76 -5.11
CA ILE A 106 2.67 14.46 -4.94
C ILE A 106 1.94 15.77 -4.70
N ASP A 107 0.99 16.11 -5.56
CA ASP A 107 0.19 17.32 -5.39
C ASP A 107 -1.05 17.09 -4.50
N VAL A 108 -1.64 18.17 -4.00
CA VAL A 108 -2.87 18.09 -3.19
C VAL A 108 -3.99 17.45 -4.00
N GLY A 109 -4.65 16.44 -3.41
CA GLY A 109 -5.71 15.67 -4.05
C GLY A 109 -5.20 14.47 -4.87
N GLU A 110 -3.88 14.31 -5.03
CA GLU A 110 -3.31 13.11 -5.65
C GLU A 110 -3.36 11.93 -4.67
N GLU A 111 -3.61 10.73 -5.21
CA GLU A 111 -3.58 9.50 -4.44
C GLU A 111 -2.13 9.09 -4.13
N ILE A 112 -1.87 8.80 -2.87
CA ILE A 112 -0.60 8.23 -2.42
C ILE A 112 -0.66 6.73 -2.68
N THR A 113 0.30 6.24 -3.46
CA THR A 113 0.36 4.85 -3.95
C THR A 113 1.74 4.26 -3.72
N THR A 114 1.81 2.93 -3.68
CA THR A 114 3.07 2.21 -3.57
C THR A 114 3.11 0.99 -4.47
N TYR A 115 4.25 0.30 -4.53
CA TYR A 115 4.41 -0.91 -5.32
C TYR A 115 4.45 -2.14 -4.42
N TYR A 116 3.41 -2.96 -4.51
CA TYR A 116 3.27 -4.16 -3.68
C TYR A 116 4.20 -5.32 -4.08
N GLY A 117 4.74 -5.30 -5.30
CA GLY A 117 5.51 -6.42 -5.87
C GLY A 117 5.08 -6.75 -7.29
N GLY A 118 5.91 -7.53 -7.99
CA GLY A 118 5.73 -7.81 -9.43
C GLY A 118 4.72 -8.88 -9.79
N ASN A 119 4.25 -9.66 -8.82
CA ASN A 119 3.29 -10.73 -9.05
C ASN A 119 2.14 -10.68 -8.03
N TYR A 120 1.80 -9.48 -7.55
CA TYR A 120 0.75 -9.32 -6.56
C TYR A 120 -0.63 -9.57 -7.19
N PHE A 121 -0.86 -9.02 -8.37
CA PHE A 121 -2.10 -9.17 -9.14
C PHE A 121 -1.90 -10.18 -10.28
N GLY A 122 -1.62 -11.43 -9.94
CA GLY A 122 -1.28 -12.48 -10.90
C GLY A 122 0.13 -12.34 -11.49
N ASP A 123 0.48 -13.22 -12.42
CA ASP A 123 1.80 -13.24 -13.04
C ASP A 123 2.11 -11.91 -13.74
N LYS A 124 3.22 -11.28 -13.34
CA LYS A 124 3.65 -9.97 -13.85
C LYS A 124 2.57 -8.87 -13.69
N ASN A 125 1.75 -8.96 -12.64
CA ASN A 125 0.65 -8.03 -12.37
C ASN A 125 -0.37 -7.93 -13.52
N CYS A 126 -0.60 -9.01 -14.26
CA CYS A 126 -1.50 -9.04 -15.42
C CYS A 126 -2.97 -8.70 -15.08
N GLU A 127 -3.37 -8.83 -13.82
CA GLU A 127 -4.72 -8.48 -13.33
C GLU A 127 -4.76 -7.12 -12.63
N CYS A 128 -3.67 -6.34 -12.67
CA CYS A 128 -3.59 -5.04 -12.00
C CYS A 128 -4.53 -4.01 -12.63
N GLN A 129 -5.24 -3.28 -11.76
CA GLN A 129 -6.22 -2.24 -12.14
C GLN A 129 -5.75 -0.84 -11.69
N CYS A 130 -4.44 -0.63 -11.55
CA CYS A 130 -3.90 0.68 -11.19
C CYS A 130 -4.00 1.67 -12.36
N ALA A 131 -3.94 2.97 -12.05
CA ALA A 131 -4.09 4.03 -13.04
C ALA A 131 -2.98 3.98 -14.12
N THR A 132 -1.79 3.48 -13.78
CA THR A 132 -0.71 3.28 -14.76
C THR A 132 -1.00 2.16 -15.75
N CYS A 133 -1.63 1.06 -15.34
CA CYS A 133 -1.95 -0.06 -16.23
C CYS A 133 -3.18 0.20 -17.12
N GLU A 134 -4.05 1.13 -16.73
CA GLU A 134 -5.23 1.53 -17.53
C GLU A 134 -4.88 2.45 -18.73
N ARG A 135 -3.66 3.00 -18.77
CA ARG A 135 -3.21 3.95 -19.80
C ARG A 135 -2.65 3.28 -21.05
#